data_AF-A0A9X3HV34-F1
#
_entry.id   AF-A0A9X3HV34-F1
#
_cell.length_a   1.000
_cell.length_b   1.000
_cell.length_c   1.000
_cell.angle_alpha   90.00
_cell.angle_beta   90.00
_cell.angle_gamma   90.00
#
_symmetry.space_group_name_H-M   'P 1'
#
loop_
_entity.id
_entity.type
_entity.pdbx_description
1 polymer ?
#
loop_
_entity_poly.entity_id
_entity_poly.type
_entity_poly.pdbx_seq_one_letter_code
_entity_poly.pdbx_strand_id
1 'polypeptide(L)' 'MKQLKSLITAAAASVALGASFSASAQDTFVTIGTGGVTGVYYPTGGAICRLVNKSRKEHRIRCSVESTG' A
#
# COMPACT_ATOMS: atom_id res chain seq x y z
N MET A 1 -33.96 -7.27 35.35
CA MET A 1 -32.74 -6.43 35.27
C MET A 1 -31.45 -7.18 34.90
N LYS A 2 -31.32 -8.50 35.16
CA LYS A 2 -30.10 -9.28 34.84
C LYS A 2 -29.88 -9.48 33.32
N GLN A 3 -30.97 -9.67 32.57
CA GLN A 3 -30.95 -9.84 31.11
C GLN A 3 -30.53 -8.57 30.36
N LEU A 4 -30.96 -7.39 30.84
CA LEU A 4 -30.60 -6.10 30.22
C LEU A 4 -29.11 -5.78 30.36
N LYS A 5 -28.50 -6.13 31.50
CA LYS A 5 -27.05 -5.98 31.71
C LYS A 5 -26.25 -6.91 30.80
N SER A 6 -26.72 -8.14 30.58
CA SER A 6 -26.10 -9.12 29.69
C SER A 6 -26.11 -8.69 28.22
N LEU A 7 -27.21 -8.05 27.77
CA LEU A 7 -27.35 -7.51 26.42
C LEU A 7 -26.39 -6.34 26.16
N ILE A 8 -26.19 -5.46 27.14
CA ILE A 8 -25.27 -4.32 27.03
C ILE A 8 -23.81 -4.80 26.95
N THR A 9 -23.44 -5.82 27.73
CA THR A 9 -22.09 -6.42 27.65
C THR A 9 -21.82 -7.14 26.32
N ALA A 10 -22.83 -7.78 25.73
CA ALA A 10 -22.69 -8.44 24.43
C ALA A 10 -22.58 -7.43 23.26
N ALA A 11 -23.27 -6.29 23.36
CA ALA A 11 -23.17 -5.18 22.41
C ALA A 11 -21.78 -4.48 22.48
N ALA A 12 -21.23 -4.32 23.69
CA ALA A 12 -19.89 -3.74 23.85
C ALA A 12 -18.78 -4.66 23.28
N ALA A 13 -18.91 -5.97 23.44
CA ALA A 13 -17.97 -6.94 22.89
C ALA A 13 -17.96 -6.95 21.35
N SER A 14 -19.13 -6.80 20.71
CA SER A 14 -19.22 -6.80 19.23
C SER A 14 -18.62 -5.55 18.58
N VAL A 15 -18.69 -4.39 19.23
CA VAL A 15 -18.01 -3.15 18.75
C VAL A 15 -16.50 -3.25 18.87
N ALA A 16 -15.97 -3.89 19.93
CA ALA A 16 -14.54 -4.08 20.12
C ALA A 16 -13.91 -5.04 19.07
N LEU A 17 -14.65 -6.06 18.62
CA LEU A 17 -14.19 -6.95 17.55
C LEU A 17 -14.32 -6.34 16.14
N GLY A 18 -15.27 -5.41 15.92
CA GLY A 18 -15.49 -4.78 14.61
C GLY A 18 -14.48 -3.68 14.25
N ALA A 19 -13.82 -3.06 15.24
CA ALA A 19 -12.89 -1.95 15.02
C ALA A 19 -11.51 -2.38 14.46
N SER A 20 -11.20 -3.68 14.48
CA SER A 20 -9.85 -4.19 14.12
C SER A 20 -9.63 -4.38 12.62
N PHE A 21 -10.66 -4.21 11.78
CA PHE A 21 -10.56 -4.46 10.34
C PHE A 21 -10.47 -3.17 9.54
N SER A 22 -9.40 -2.40 9.76
CA SER A 22 -9.01 -1.34 8.83
C SER A 22 -8.31 -1.97 7.62
N ALA A 23 -9.07 -2.28 6.57
CA ALA A 23 -8.51 -2.74 5.30
C ALA A 23 -7.80 -1.55 4.61
N SER A 24 -6.50 -1.38 4.86
CA SER A 24 -5.70 -0.40 4.13
C SER A 24 -5.52 -0.87 2.69
N ALA A 25 -5.87 -0.03 1.72
CA ALA A 25 -5.65 -0.31 0.31
C ALA A 25 -4.14 -0.49 0.03
N GLN A 26 -3.70 -1.72 -0.22
CA GLN A 26 -2.30 -2.09 -0.45
C GLN A 26 -1.74 -1.41 -1.71
N ASP A 27 -0.53 -0.85 -1.66
CA ASP A 27 0.17 -0.45 -2.87
C ASP A 27 0.71 -1.66 -3.64
N THR A 28 0.72 -1.57 -4.96
CA THR A 28 1.48 -2.45 -5.85
C THR A 28 2.90 -1.91 -6.01
N PHE A 29 3.90 -2.74 -5.73
CA PHE A 29 5.30 -2.38 -5.87
C PHE A 29 5.85 -2.94 -7.18
N VAL A 30 6.47 -2.07 -7.99
CA VAL A 30 7.06 -2.42 -9.28
C VAL A 30 8.51 -1.94 -9.30
N THR A 31 9.42 -2.83 -9.69
CA THR A 31 10.82 -2.49 -9.91
C THR A 31 11.15 -2.64 -11.40
N ILE A 32 11.73 -1.59 -11.98
CA ILE A 32 12.24 -1.61 -13.34
C ILE A 32 13.70 -2.04 -13.28
N GLY A 33 14.01 -3.25 -13.78
CA GLY A 33 15.37 -3.65 -14.08
C GLY A 33 15.88 -2.87 -15.30
N THR A 34 17.04 -2.23 -15.16
CA THR A 34 17.60 -1.37 -16.22
C THR A 34 18.84 -2.00 -16.85
N GLY A 35 19.96 -1.29 -16.89
CA GLY A 35 21.28 -1.79 -17.27
C GLY A 35 22.30 -1.22 -16.29
N GLY A 36 23.55 -1.04 -16.71
CA GLY A 36 24.53 -0.34 -15.89
C GLY A 36 24.13 1.11 -15.58
N VAL A 37 24.52 1.61 -14.40
CA VAL A 37 24.19 2.97 -13.92
C VAL A 37 24.72 4.09 -14.81
N THR A 38 25.75 3.82 -15.62
CA THR A 38 26.32 4.77 -16.60
C THR A 38 25.63 4.71 -17.96
N GLY A 39 24.80 3.69 -18.19
CA GLY A 39 24.01 3.54 -19.40
C GLY A 39 22.77 4.45 -19.40
N VAL A 40 22.10 4.54 -20.53
CA VAL A 40 20.92 5.41 -20.69
C VAL A 40 19.66 4.87 -20.00
N TYR A 41 19.58 3.56 -19.77
CA TYR A 41 18.37 2.94 -19.21
C TYR A 41 18.18 3.20 -17.72
N TYR A 42 19.26 3.40 -16.96
CA TYR A 42 19.16 3.73 -15.53
C TYR A 42 18.45 5.09 -15.30
N PRO A 43 18.88 6.21 -15.89
CA PRO A 43 18.17 7.48 -15.76
C PRO A 43 16.81 7.47 -16.47
N THR A 44 16.65 6.71 -17.57
CA THR A 44 15.35 6.57 -18.26
C THR A 44 14.32 5.90 -17.35
N GLY A 45 14.67 4.79 -16.71
CA GLY A 45 13.81 4.13 -15.72
C GLY A 45 13.48 5.08 -14.56
N GLY A 46 14.45 5.88 -14.10
CA GLY A 46 14.25 6.84 -13.02
C GLY A 46 13.23 7.91 -13.38
N ALA A 47 13.27 8.43 -14.61
CA ALA A 47 12.29 9.37 -15.12
C ALA A 47 10.89 8.74 -15.22
N ILE A 48 10.79 7.49 -15.68
CA ILE A 48 9.53 6.74 -15.72
C ILE A 48 8.96 6.57 -14.31
N CYS A 49 9.75 6.06 -13.36
CA CYS A 49 9.29 5.88 -11.98
C CYS A 49 8.91 7.20 -11.32
N ARG A 50 9.57 8.31 -11.65
CA ARG A 50 9.17 9.64 -11.17
C ARG A 50 7.76 10.01 -11.61
N LEU A 51 7.40 9.75 -12.86
CA LEU A 51 6.05 10.01 -13.38
C LEU A 51 5.02 9.09 -12.73
N VAL A 52 5.28 7.78 -12.68
CA VAL A 52 4.40 6.79 -12.04
C VAL A 52 4.16 7.14 -10.57
N ASN A 53 5.21 7.50 -9.83
CA ASN A 53 5.06 7.86 -8.42
C ASN A 53 4.28 9.16 -8.21
N LYS A 54 4.26 10.08 -9.20
CA LYS A 54 3.47 11.31 -9.14
C LYS A 54 1.97 11.02 -9.16
N SER A 55 1.53 10.06 -9.97
CA SER A 55 0.13 9.60 -10.05
C SER A 55 -0.19 8.42 -9.11
N ARG A 56 0.70 8.06 -8.17
CA ARG A 56 0.51 6.91 -7.24
C ARG A 56 -0.84 6.91 -6.55
N LYS A 57 -1.40 8.06 -6.21
CA LYS A 57 -2.70 8.15 -5.53
C LYS A 57 -3.86 7.62 -6.39
N GLU A 58 -3.73 7.66 -7.72
CA GLU A 58 -4.76 7.23 -8.67
C GLU A 58 -4.71 5.73 -8.92
N HIS A 59 -3.50 5.17 -9.11
CA HIS A 59 -3.32 3.77 -9.51
C HIS A 59 -2.73 2.87 -8.42
N ARG A 60 -2.33 3.42 -7.26
CA ARG A 60 -1.68 2.71 -6.14
C ARG A 60 -0.43 1.91 -6.53
N ILE A 61 0.35 2.42 -7.48
CA ILE A 61 1.64 1.81 -7.88
C ILE A 61 2.77 2.63 -7.31
N ARG A 62 3.72 1.95 -6.66
CA ARG A 62 5.00 2.50 -6.23
C ARG A 62 6.10 1.89 -7.09
N CYS A 63 6.81 2.75 -7.82
CA CYS A 63 7.84 2.38 -8.78
C CYS A 63 9.24 2.65 -8.21
N SER A 64 10.17 1.72 -8.41
CA SER A 64 11.60 1.87 -8.17
C SER A 64 12.42 1.38 -9.37
N VAL A 65 13.68 1.78 -9.44
CA VAL A 65 14.65 1.31 -10.45
C VAL A 65 15.77 0.53 -9.80
N GLU A 66 16.25 -0.49 -10.49
CA GLU A 66 17.40 -1.30 -10.07
C GLU A 66 18.40 -1.42 -11.23
N SER A 67 19.70 -1.37 -10.91
CA SER A 67 20.79 -1.63 -11.86
C SER A 67 20.95 -3.15 -12.02
N THR A 68 20.88 -3.67 -13.23
CA THR A 68 20.98 -5.11 -13.51
C THR A 68 22.14 -5.47 -14.44
N GLY A 69 22.99 -4.51 -14.77
CA GLY A 69 24.17 -4.67 -15.62
C GLY A 69 25.37 -3.88 -15.13
#